data_AF-A0A8T3PWI6-F1
#
_entry.id   AF-A0A8T3PWI6-F1
#
_cell.length_a   1.000
_cell.length_b   1.000
_cell.length_c   1.000
_cell.angle_alpha   90.00
_cell.angle_beta   90.00
_cell.angle_gamma   90.00
#
_symmetry.space_group_name_H-M   'P 1'
#
loop_
_entity.id
_entity.type
_entity.pdbx_description
1 polymer ?
#
loop_
_entity_poly.entity_id
_entity_poly.type
_entity_poly.pdbx_seq_one_letter_code
_entity_poly.pdbx_strand_id
1 'polypeptide(L)'
;MTIPKRALRRAAAALAVGVVVLSASACGLVEQLFVGPNDARWGHAADAEIGPDTIEFVAMVTETVCASGRSSEGRIIGPDIAYTDEAVTITFAVRPLGGGAQDCPGNPSTPVMVRLDEPLGDRALLDGGTDPPREPPVCQNPDFCD
;
A
#
# COMPACT_ATOMS: atom_id res chain seq x y z
N MET A 1 -49.23 -31.31 -48.79
CA MET A 1 -48.86 -32.74 -49.01
C MET A 1 -47.78 -32.72 -50.08
N THR A 2 -46.54 -33.16 -49.86
CA THR A 2 -46.20 -34.55 -49.51
C THR A 2 -44.72 -34.62 -49.06
N ILE A 3 -44.48 -35.30 -47.94
CA ILE A 3 -43.16 -35.74 -47.47
C ILE A 3 -42.73 -36.97 -48.30
N PRO A 4 -41.45 -37.09 -48.69
CA PRO A 4 -40.84 -38.42 -48.74
C PRO A 4 -39.54 -38.45 -47.92
N LYS A 5 -39.56 -39.22 -46.83
CA LYS A 5 -39.13 -40.64 -46.73
C LYS A 5 -37.62 -40.75 -46.51
N ARG A 6 -37.31 -40.92 -45.22
CA ARG A 6 -36.06 -41.40 -44.63
C ARG A 6 -35.46 -42.56 -45.44
N ALA A 7 -34.16 -42.50 -45.68
CA ALA A 7 -33.33 -43.68 -45.89
C ALA A 7 -32.15 -43.61 -44.92
N LEU A 8 -32.29 -44.29 -43.78
CA LEU A 8 -31.19 -44.66 -42.89
C LEU A 8 -30.41 -45.81 -43.56
N ARG A 9 -29.09 -45.68 -43.71
CA ARG A 9 -28.19 -46.84 -43.83
C ARG A 9 -27.03 -46.68 -42.86
N ARG A 10 -26.62 -47.83 -42.34
CA ARG A 10 -25.91 -48.08 -41.08
C ARG A 10 -24.41 -47.81 -41.15
N ALA A 11 -23.90 -47.26 -40.04
CA ALA A 11 -22.64 -47.50 -39.33
C ALA A 11 -21.37 -47.94 -40.11
N ALA A 12 -20.29 -47.17 -39.90
CA ALA A 12 -18.98 -47.72 -39.58
C ALA A 12 -18.29 -46.78 -38.58
N ALA A 13 -17.97 -47.30 -37.39
CA ALA A 13 -17.14 -46.64 -36.41
C ALA A 13 -15.67 -46.78 -36.83
N ALA A 14 -14.93 -45.68 -36.82
CA ALA A 14 -13.48 -45.70 -36.79
C ALA A 14 -13.03 -44.66 -35.77
N LEU A 15 -12.56 -45.12 -34.61
CA LEU A 15 -11.85 -44.31 -33.64
C LEU A 15 -10.57 -43.79 -34.32
N ALA A 16 -10.46 -42.48 -34.47
CA ALA A 16 -9.18 -41.81 -34.65
C ALA A 16 -8.98 -40.88 -33.46
N VAL A 17 -8.12 -41.32 -32.54
CA VAL A 17 -7.60 -40.52 -31.43
C VAL A 17 -6.75 -39.40 -32.04
N GLY A 18 -7.36 -38.23 -32.23
CA GLY A 18 -6.69 -37.02 -32.68
C GLY A 18 -6.38 -36.15 -31.47
N VAL A 19 -5.10 -35.96 -31.20
CA VAL A 19 -4.54 -35.15 -30.10
C VAL A 19 -5.23 -33.79 -30.03
N VAL A 20 -5.97 -33.54 -28.95
CA VAL A 20 -6.42 -32.18 -28.61
C VAL A 20 -5.19 -31.45 -28.09
N VAL A 21 -4.53 -30.69 -28.96
CA VAL A 21 -3.56 -29.68 -28.50
C VAL A 21 -4.36 -28.56 -27.88
N LEU A 22 -4.59 -28.64 -26.57
CA LEU A 22 -5.01 -27.51 -25.75
C LEU A 22 -3.86 -26.50 -25.75
N SER A 23 -3.85 -25.59 -26.73
CA SER A 23 -3.07 -24.36 -26.60
C SER A 23 -3.71 -23.57 -25.47
N ALA A 24 -3.17 -23.73 -24.26
CA ALA A 24 -3.30 -22.74 -23.21
C ALA A 24 -2.57 -21.48 -23.70
N SER A 25 -3.24 -20.69 -24.54
CA SER A 25 -2.79 -19.35 -24.84
C SER A 25 -2.82 -18.58 -23.53
N ALA A 26 -1.62 -18.27 -23.07
CA ALA A 26 -1.28 -17.57 -21.86
C ALA A 26 -2.39 -16.62 -21.41
N CYS A 27 -2.87 -16.86 -20.19
CA CYS A 27 -3.21 -15.79 -19.28
C CYS A 27 -1.95 -14.91 -19.15
N GLY A 28 -1.73 -14.07 -20.15
CA GLY A 28 -0.57 -13.21 -20.32
C GLY A 28 -0.85 -11.80 -19.84
N LEU A 29 -1.87 -11.63 -18.99
CA LEU A 29 -1.87 -10.50 -18.08
C LEU A 29 -0.97 -10.90 -16.93
N VAL A 30 0.33 -10.64 -17.10
CA VAL A 30 1.21 -10.42 -15.95
C VAL A 30 0.41 -9.48 -15.05
N GLU A 31 0.05 -9.95 -13.86
CA GLU A 31 -0.36 -9.06 -12.79
C GLU A 31 0.68 -7.95 -12.78
N GLN A 32 0.29 -6.78 -13.29
CA GLN A 32 0.91 -5.56 -12.81
C GLN A 32 0.48 -5.54 -11.35
N LEU A 33 1.29 -6.22 -10.53
CA LEU A 33 1.22 -6.21 -9.08
C LEU A 33 0.86 -4.78 -8.75
N PHE A 34 -0.25 -4.58 -8.04
CA PHE A 34 -0.65 -3.26 -7.61
C PHE A 34 0.52 -2.65 -6.83
N VAL A 35 1.39 -1.91 -7.51
CA VAL A 35 2.42 -1.09 -6.86
C VAL A 35 1.69 0.18 -6.47
N GLY A 36 0.72 0.01 -5.57
CA GLY A 36 0.21 1.12 -4.78
C GLY A 36 1.35 1.69 -3.95
N PRO A 37 1.17 2.88 -3.39
CA PRO A 37 2.04 3.35 -2.32
C PRO A 37 2.22 2.26 -1.26
N ASN A 38 3.46 2.06 -0.81
CA ASN A 38 3.76 1.28 0.38
C ASN A 38 3.23 2.03 1.61
N ASP A 39 2.79 1.28 2.61
CA ASP A 39 2.37 1.86 3.88
C ASP A 39 3.55 2.50 4.61
N ALA A 40 3.25 3.53 5.39
CA ALA A 40 4.19 4.18 6.28
C ALA A 40 3.59 4.27 7.68
N ARG A 41 4.47 4.25 8.68
CA ARG A 41 4.16 4.69 10.03
C ARG A 41 4.91 5.98 10.34
N TRP A 42 4.48 6.71 11.34
CA TRP A 42 5.24 7.87 11.80
C TRP A 42 5.18 8.04 13.32
N GLY A 43 6.27 8.60 13.85
CA GLY A 43 6.32 9.14 15.21
C GLY A 43 6.72 10.62 15.18
N HIS A 44 6.63 11.31 16.31
CA HIS A 44 7.12 12.69 16.41
C HIS A 44 8.46 12.74 17.14
N ALA A 45 9.30 13.72 16.81
CA ALA A 45 10.59 13.90 17.47
C ALA A 45 10.43 14.10 19.00
N ALA A 46 11.42 13.67 19.77
CA ALA A 46 11.37 13.76 21.24
C ALA A 46 11.38 15.19 21.79
N ASP A 47 11.87 16.14 21.00
CA ASP A 47 11.87 17.58 21.29
C ASP A 47 10.66 18.32 20.69
N ALA A 48 9.77 17.61 19.99
CA ALA A 48 8.51 18.20 19.52
C ALA A 48 7.57 18.44 20.71
N GLU A 49 7.22 19.71 20.94
CA GLU A 49 6.21 20.09 21.91
C GLU A 49 4.81 19.93 21.29
N ILE A 50 4.22 18.73 21.43
CA ILE A 50 2.86 18.46 20.97
C ILE A 50 1.86 18.83 22.08
N GLY A 51 1.07 19.87 21.83
CA GLY A 51 -0.02 20.33 22.68
C GLY A 51 -1.13 21.08 21.93
N PRO A 52 -2.09 21.72 22.63
CA PRO A 52 -3.26 22.33 22.00
C PRO A 52 -2.96 23.41 20.96
N ASP A 53 -1.87 24.15 21.14
CA ASP A 53 -1.46 25.21 20.21
C ASP A 53 -0.62 24.70 19.02
N THR A 54 -0.40 23.37 18.91
CA THR A 54 0.41 22.78 17.83
C THR A 54 -0.24 23.06 16.49
N ILE A 55 0.52 23.69 15.60
CA ILE A 55 0.15 23.89 14.18
C ILE A 55 1.24 23.38 13.23
N GLU A 56 2.45 23.13 13.73
CA GLU A 56 3.57 22.62 12.94
C GLU A 56 4.45 21.72 13.82
N PHE A 57 4.89 20.59 13.28
CA PHE A 57 5.83 19.68 13.96
C PHE A 57 6.54 18.77 12.94
N VAL A 58 7.63 18.13 13.36
CA VAL A 58 8.35 17.15 12.53
C VAL A 58 7.86 15.73 12.82
N ALA A 59 7.33 15.08 11.79
CA ALA A 59 7.01 13.66 11.78
C ALA A 59 8.21 12.86 11.23
N MET A 60 8.58 11.78 11.90
CA MET A 60 9.61 10.83 11.48
C MET A 60 8.93 9.65 10.80
N VAL A 61 8.88 9.68 9.48
CA VAL A 61 8.11 8.72 8.68
C VAL A 61 8.97 7.52 8.31
N THR A 62 8.51 6.31 8.63
CA THR A 62 9.19 5.04 8.33
C THR A 62 8.32 4.20 7.39
N GLU A 63 8.87 3.85 6.22
CA GLU A 63 8.25 2.88 5.29
C GLU A 63 8.21 1.49 5.95
N THR A 64 7.04 0.85 5.95
CA THR A 64 6.87 -0.48 6.60
C THR A 64 7.31 -1.63 5.70
N VAL A 65 7.34 -1.40 4.39
CA VAL A 65 7.77 -2.38 3.39
C VAL A 65 9.29 -2.38 3.24
N CYS A 66 9.89 -3.55 3.05
CA CYS A 66 11.34 -3.70 2.95
C CYS A 66 11.94 -2.82 1.84
N ALA A 67 13.00 -2.06 2.18
CA ALA A 67 13.68 -1.16 1.26
C ALA A 67 15.21 -1.34 1.26
N SER A 68 15.71 -2.51 1.69
CA SER A 68 17.15 -2.81 1.77
C SER A 68 17.95 -1.78 2.57
N GLY A 69 17.34 -1.22 3.64
CA GLY A 69 17.97 -0.20 4.49
C GLY A 69 18.01 1.20 3.88
N ARG A 70 17.27 1.45 2.81
CA ARG A 70 17.24 2.76 2.14
C ARG A 70 16.17 3.66 2.72
N SER A 71 16.53 4.92 2.90
CA SER A 71 15.61 5.99 3.29
C SER A 71 14.44 6.15 2.29
N SER A 72 13.34 6.73 2.79
CA SER A 72 12.17 7.11 2.00
C SER A 72 12.23 8.54 1.45
N GLU A 73 13.37 9.20 1.59
CA GLU A 73 13.63 10.52 1.02
C GLU A 73 13.28 10.58 -0.48
N GLY A 74 12.53 11.60 -0.87
CA GLY A 74 12.01 11.78 -2.25
C GLY A 74 10.90 10.79 -2.66
N ARG A 75 10.50 9.88 -1.78
CA ARG A 75 9.46 8.87 -2.02
C ARG A 75 8.23 9.02 -1.14
N ILE A 76 8.27 9.82 -0.08
CA ILE A 76 7.10 10.10 0.76
C ILE A 76 5.97 10.71 -0.08
N ILE A 77 4.75 10.24 0.18
CA ILE A 77 3.47 10.72 -0.33
C ILE A 77 2.64 11.16 0.88
N GLY A 78 2.09 12.38 0.83
CA GLY A 78 1.33 12.99 1.92
C GLY A 78 2.04 14.20 2.56
N PRO A 79 1.61 14.63 3.77
CA PRO A 79 0.56 13.99 4.56
C PRO A 79 -0.84 14.15 3.95
N ASP A 80 -1.67 13.13 4.10
CA ASP A 80 -3.12 13.28 4.11
C ASP A 80 -3.56 13.54 5.55
N ILE A 81 -4.38 14.57 5.78
CA ILE A 81 -4.78 15.00 7.13
C ILE A 81 -6.30 15.04 7.21
N ALA A 82 -6.85 14.19 8.07
CA ALA A 82 -8.27 14.13 8.36
C ALA A 82 -8.57 14.76 9.73
N TYR A 83 -9.48 15.72 9.73
CA TYR A 83 -9.92 16.43 10.93
C TYR A 83 -11.30 15.94 11.37
N THR A 84 -11.43 15.68 12.66
CA THR A 84 -12.72 15.48 13.34
C THR A 84 -12.77 16.33 14.62
N ASP A 85 -13.90 16.29 15.31
CA ASP A 85 -14.05 16.95 16.62
C ASP A 85 -13.19 16.29 17.71
N GLU A 86 -12.73 15.05 17.49
CA GLU A 86 -12.06 14.22 18.49
C GLU A 86 -10.58 13.97 18.15
N ALA A 87 -10.21 14.02 16.87
CA ALA A 87 -8.88 13.65 16.41
C ALA A 87 -8.42 14.43 15.17
N VAL A 88 -7.10 14.54 15.05
CA VAL A 88 -6.38 14.90 13.84
C VAL A 88 -5.58 13.67 13.43
N THR A 89 -6.02 12.99 12.37
CA THR A 89 -5.38 11.77 11.86
C THR A 89 -4.51 12.12 10.66
N ILE A 90 -3.24 11.76 10.72
CA ILE A 90 -2.26 12.02 9.67
C ILE A 90 -1.81 10.68 9.09
N THR A 91 -1.88 10.58 7.77
CA THR A 91 -1.48 9.38 7.03
C THR A 91 -0.40 9.73 6.01
N PHE A 92 0.65 8.91 6.00
CA PHE A 92 1.69 8.93 4.98
C PHE A 92 1.68 7.62 4.22
N ALA A 93 2.17 7.69 2.99
CA ALA A 93 2.55 6.51 2.22
C ALA A 93 3.89 6.73 1.55
N VAL A 94 4.49 5.70 0.97
CA VAL A 94 5.80 5.77 0.32
C VAL A 94 5.74 5.16 -1.07
N ARG A 95 6.23 5.88 -2.07
CA ARG A 95 6.42 5.32 -3.42
C ARG A 95 7.42 4.14 -3.33
N PRO A 96 7.08 2.94 -3.82
CA PRO A 96 7.95 1.79 -3.67
C PRO A 96 9.29 1.95 -4.41
N LEU A 97 10.33 1.30 -3.89
CA LEU A 97 11.59 1.17 -4.63
C LEU A 97 11.40 0.25 -5.84
N GLY A 98 11.79 0.73 -7.02
CA GLY A 98 11.93 -0.11 -8.20
C GLY A 98 13.15 -1.04 -8.07
N GLY A 99 13.21 -2.06 -8.93
CA GLY A 99 14.38 -2.95 -9.04
C GLY A 99 14.22 -4.34 -8.43
N GLY A 100 13.01 -4.74 -8.03
CA GLY A 100 12.70 -6.10 -7.57
C GLY A 100 12.66 -6.24 -6.05
N ALA A 101 12.80 -7.48 -5.57
CA ALA A 101 12.76 -7.80 -4.15
C ALA A 101 13.81 -7.03 -3.35
N GLN A 102 13.44 -6.61 -2.15
CA GLN A 102 14.29 -5.84 -1.23
C GLN A 102 14.53 -6.64 0.05
N ASP A 103 15.69 -6.48 0.66
CA ASP A 103 16.01 -7.06 1.96
C ASP A 103 15.40 -6.23 3.10
N CYS A 104 15.22 -6.85 4.27
CA CYS A 104 14.50 -6.26 5.41
C CYS A 104 15.41 -6.01 6.64
N PRO A 105 16.47 -5.19 6.54
CA PRO A 105 17.28 -4.83 7.71
C PRO A 105 16.60 -3.78 8.62
N GLY A 106 15.41 -3.29 8.25
CA GLY A 106 14.80 -2.07 8.79
C GLY A 106 15.07 -0.87 7.89
N ASN A 107 14.19 0.13 7.91
CA ASN A 107 14.30 1.31 7.05
C ASN A 107 14.57 2.55 7.91
N PRO A 108 15.50 3.43 7.54
CA PRO A 108 15.67 4.70 8.23
C PRO A 108 14.43 5.58 8.16
N SER A 109 14.10 6.25 9.26
CA SER A 109 13.02 7.26 9.27
C SER A 109 13.42 8.49 8.44
N THR A 110 12.43 9.10 7.80
CA THR A 110 12.59 10.33 7.00
C THR A 110 11.84 11.47 7.69
N PRO A 111 12.51 12.58 8.06
CA PRO A 111 11.84 13.71 8.69
C PRO A 111 10.95 14.44 7.67
N VAL A 112 9.72 14.72 8.07
CA VAL A 112 8.73 15.46 7.28
C VAL A 112 8.11 16.54 8.15
N MET A 113 8.14 17.78 7.68
CA MET A 113 7.43 18.87 8.35
C MET A 113 5.93 18.74 8.08
N VAL A 114 5.14 18.56 9.13
CA VAL A 114 3.68 18.59 9.09
C VAL A 114 3.21 19.99 9.46
N ARG A 115 2.24 20.50 8.71
CA ARG A 115 1.50 21.72 9.03
C ARG A 115 0.03 21.41 9.09
N LEU A 116 -0.60 21.77 10.21
CA LEU A 116 -2.04 21.67 10.38
C LEU A 116 -2.70 22.96 9.88
N ASP A 117 -3.91 22.84 9.33
CA ASP A 117 -4.71 23.98 8.89
C ASP A 117 -5.28 24.79 10.07
N GLU A 118 -5.40 24.16 11.24
CA GLU A 118 -5.83 24.75 12.50
C GLU A 118 -5.08 24.12 13.69
N PRO A 119 -4.99 24.80 14.85
CA PRO A 119 -4.34 24.25 16.04
C PRO A 119 -4.93 22.91 16.46
N LEU A 120 -4.10 22.00 16.98
CA LEU A 120 -4.52 20.66 17.42
C LEU A 120 -5.70 20.71 18.41
N GLY A 121 -5.70 21.68 19.33
CA GLY A 121 -6.69 21.78 20.40
C GLY A 121 -6.62 20.58 21.35
N ASP A 122 -7.78 20.18 21.89
CA ASP A 122 -7.89 19.04 22.80
C ASP A 122 -8.02 17.69 22.06
N ARG A 123 -7.81 17.68 20.74
CA ARG A 123 -7.97 16.49 19.89
C ARG A 123 -6.77 15.55 20.00
N ALA A 124 -7.03 14.26 19.84
CA ALA A 124 -5.97 13.27 19.72
C ALA A 124 -5.19 13.46 18.41
N LEU A 125 -3.86 13.32 18.47
CA LEU A 125 -3.02 13.27 17.28
C LEU A 125 -2.77 11.80 16.93
N LEU A 126 -3.15 11.35 15.73
CA LEU A 126 -3.15 9.93 15.37
C LEU A 126 -2.39 9.65 14.07
N ASP A 127 -1.68 8.52 14.03
CA ASP A 127 -1.17 7.88 12.83
C ASP A 127 -2.28 7.03 12.18
N GLY A 128 -2.67 7.43 10.96
CA GLY A 128 -3.67 6.75 10.15
C GLY A 128 -3.13 5.64 9.24
N GLY A 129 -1.84 5.29 9.36
CA GLY A 129 -1.22 4.18 8.63
C GLY A 129 -1.73 2.78 9.03
N THR A 130 -2.56 2.67 10.06
CA THR A 130 -3.22 1.41 10.47
C THR A 130 -4.70 1.61 10.76
N ASP A 131 -5.48 0.53 10.67
CA ASP A 131 -6.87 0.46 11.15
C ASP A 131 -6.95 -0.46 12.39
N PRO A 132 -7.33 0.04 13.58
CA PRO A 132 -7.66 1.45 13.86
C PRO A 132 -6.40 2.35 13.89
N PRO A 133 -6.56 3.68 13.70
CA PRO A 133 -5.49 4.67 13.90
C PRO A 133 -4.94 4.63 15.32
N ARG A 134 -3.67 5.03 15.49
CA ARG A 134 -2.95 4.89 16.77
C ARG A 134 -2.24 6.18 17.15
N GLU A 135 -1.94 6.33 18.43
CA GLU A 135 -1.06 7.40 18.88
C GLU A 135 0.36 7.19 18.30
N PRO A 136 0.94 8.19 17.61
CA PRO A 136 2.29 8.12 17.09
C PRO A 136 3.31 8.06 18.24
N PRO A 137 4.33 7.19 18.19
CA PRO A 137 5.33 7.12 19.25
C PRO A 137 6.23 8.37 19.29
N VAL A 138 6.87 8.58 20.44
CA VAL A 138 7.96 9.55 20.58
C VAL A 138 9.26 8.95 20.07
N CYS A 139 9.85 9.54 19.03
CA CYS A 139 11.09 9.08 18.43
C CYS A 139 12.31 9.55 19.24
N GLN A 140 12.89 8.66 20.05
CA GLN A 140 14.14 8.95 20.76
C GLN A 140 15.37 8.90 19.84
N ASN A 141 15.35 8.00 18.85
CA ASN A 141 16.34 7.94 17.80
C ASN A 141 15.70 8.42 16.48
N PRO A 142 16.14 9.55 15.90
CA PRO A 142 15.57 10.05 14.66
C PRO A 142 15.86 9.16 13.46
N ASP A 143 16.90 8.32 13.49
CA ASP A 143 17.21 7.44 12.37
C ASP A 143 16.31 6.19 12.35
N PHE A 144 15.75 5.79 13.49
CA PHE A 144 14.92 4.58 13.64
C PHE A 144 13.81 4.83 14.65
N CYS A 145 12.69 5.38 14.18
CA CYS A 145 11.50 5.59 14.99
C CYS A 145 10.59 4.36 14.96
N ASP A 146 11.00 3.31 15.67
CA ASP A 146 10.36 1.99 15.66
C ASP A 146 10.13 1.40 17.05
#